data_AF-S5VSI6-F1
#
_entry.id   AF-S5VSI6-F1
#
_cell.length_a   1.000
_cell.length_b   1.000
_cell.length_c   1.000
_cell.angle_alpha   90.00
_cell.angle_beta   90.00
_cell.angle_gamma   90.00
#
_symmetry.space_group_name_H-M   'P 1'
#
loop_
_entity.id
_entity.type
_entity.pdbx_description
1 polymer ?
#
loop_
_entity_poly.entity_id
_entity_poly.type
_entity_poly.pdbx_seq_one_letter_code
_entity_poly.pdbx_strand_id
1 'polypeptide(L)'
;MQTWPSPRRTRRPRTRGRHRAAPRAAGTLIAAAALLVSACSAGSPSTSARGAAEAALAALPSSTPSALSSYYHQHLQWHDCGVSGFQCATMKAPLDYAKPDAGDIRLAVARKHATGKAKPIGSLLVNPGGPGGSAIGYLQQYAGIGYPAEIRARYDMVAMDPRGVARSEPVECLTGRQMDTYTETDTTPDDQRETDALIGQYKKFAESCGAHSARLLRHVSTVEAARDMDILRALLGDPKLNYVGASYGTFLGATYAGLFPHRVGRLVLDGAMDPSLDARRLNLGQTAGFETAFQAFAKDCVRHADCPLGGKGTTPAQVGDHLKAFFRKLDAHPIPAGDASGRKLGESLATTGVIAAMYDQAAWGQLRGALTSAMKDNDGAGLLALSDSYYERDAKGGYSNLMMANAAVNCLDLPSAFANPEQVKQALPEFEKASPVFGEGLAWASLNCAYWPVHATGKPHRIEAEGAAPIVVVGTTRDPATPYPWAQSLAHQLSSGRLLTYVGDGHTAYGRGSSCIDSAIDTYLLHGTPPPPGKRCT
;
A
#
# COMPACT_ATOMS: atom_id res chain seq x y z
N MET A 1 4.94 27.24 -49.27
CA MET A 1 4.98 27.00 -50.74
C MET A 1 4.72 25.51 -50.97
N GLN A 2 3.77 25.22 -51.87
CA GLN A 2 3.50 23.96 -52.62
C GLN A 2 3.29 22.66 -51.80
N THR A 3 2.10 22.07 -51.61
CA THR A 3 0.97 21.57 -52.45
C THR A 3 1.10 20.16 -53.07
N TRP A 4 0.45 19.17 -52.40
CA TRP A 4 -0.50 18.12 -52.91
C TRP A 4 -0.01 17.04 -53.92
N PRO A 5 -0.68 15.85 -54.12
CA PRO A 5 -2.12 15.55 -53.90
C PRO A 5 -2.54 14.13 -53.40
N SER A 6 -3.81 14.00 -52.97
CA SER A 6 -4.61 12.76 -52.82
C SER A 6 -5.12 12.23 -54.18
N PRO A 7 -5.77 11.03 -54.33
CA PRO A 7 -7.21 10.89 -53.99
C PRO A 7 -7.82 9.45 -53.77
N ARG A 8 -8.98 9.44 -53.06
CA ARG A 8 -10.23 8.61 -53.29
C ARG A 8 -10.16 7.07 -53.00
N ARG A 9 -11.22 6.34 -52.58
CA ARG A 9 -12.69 6.51 -52.65
C ARG A 9 -13.44 5.50 -51.73
N THR A 10 -14.50 5.98 -51.07
CA THR A 10 -15.87 5.42 -50.88
C THR A 10 -16.19 3.99 -50.37
N ARG A 11 -17.20 3.98 -49.48
CA ARG A 11 -17.88 2.88 -48.75
C ARG A 11 -19.17 2.35 -49.42
N ARG A 12 -19.61 1.16 -48.94
CA ARG A 12 -20.97 0.51 -48.86
C ARG A 12 -21.44 -0.30 -50.09
N PRO A 13 -22.38 -1.30 -49.98
CA PRO A 13 -23.44 -1.58 -48.96
C PRO A 13 -23.49 -3.06 -48.41
N ARG A 14 -24.14 -3.43 -47.27
CA ARG A 14 -25.57 -3.79 -46.99
C ARG A 14 -26.10 -4.94 -47.91
N THR A 15 -26.62 -6.10 -47.50
CA THR A 15 -27.78 -6.43 -46.62
C THR A 15 -28.03 -7.96 -46.43
N ARG A 16 -28.59 -8.35 -45.26
CA ARG A 16 -29.71 -9.29 -44.91
C ARG A 16 -29.91 -10.70 -45.56
N GLY A 17 -30.30 -11.65 -44.69
CA GLY A 17 -31.37 -12.66 -44.91
C GLY A 17 -30.98 -14.12 -44.56
N ARG A 18 -31.30 -14.66 -43.37
CA ARG A 18 -32.49 -15.47 -42.96
C ARG A 18 -32.51 -16.96 -43.40
N HIS A 19 -32.88 -17.80 -42.42
CA HIS A 19 -33.66 -19.07 -42.43
C HIS A 19 -32.94 -20.21 -41.68
N ARG A 20 -33.34 -20.54 -40.43
CA ARG A 20 -34.38 -21.50 -39.97
C ARG A 20 -34.10 -22.96 -40.37
N ALA A 21 -33.90 -23.84 -39.39
CA ALA A 21 -34.76 -25.00 -39.10
C ALA A 21 -34.20 -25.86 -37.94
N ALA A 22 -35.03 -26.12 -36.94
CA ALA A 22 -35.02 -27.36 -36.14
C ALA A 22 -35.99 -28.36 -36.83
N PRO A 23 -36.01 -29.67 -36.51
CA PRO A 23 -36.85 -30.09 -35.36
C PRO A 23 -36.53 -31.47 -34.70
N ARG A 24 -37.20 -31.74 -33.55
CA ARG A 24 -37.77 -33.03 -33.05
C ARG A 24 -36.82 -34.18 -32.66
N ALA A 25 -37.12 -35.09 -31.72
CA ALA A 25 -38.16 -35.27 -30.69
C ALA A 25 -37.83 -36.56 -29.87
N ALA A 26 -38.42 -36.68 -28.66
CA ALA A 26 -38.77 -37.90 -27.89
C ALA A 26 -37.61 -38.81 -27.37
N GLY A 27 -37.66 -39.48 -26.21
CA GLY A 27 -38.65 -39.61 -25.13
C GLY A 27 -38.21 -40.72 -24.14
N THR A 28 -38.79 -40.68 -22.92
CA THR A 28 -39.08 -41.80 -21.98
C THR A 28 -37.98 -42.65 -21.29
N LEU A 29 -37.89 -42.43 -19.96
CA LEU A 29 -37.94 -43.36 -18.81
C LEU A 29 -37.86 -44.90 -19.03
N ILE A 30 -37.07 -45.62 -18.19
CA ILE A 30 -37.48 -46.61 -17.16
C ILE A 30 -36.24 -47.34 -16.56
N ALA A 31 -36.45 -47.86 -15.34
CA ALA A 31 -35.55 -48.35 -14.32
C ALA A 31 -34.90 -49.76 -14.47
N ALA A 32 -33.85 -49.94 -13.66
CA ALA A 32 -33.51 -51.09 -12.80
C ALA A 32 -32.81 -52.39 -13.33
N ALA A 33 -31.84 -52.79 -12.49
CA ALA A 33 -31.36 -54.14 -12.12
C ALA A 33 -30.18 -54.82 -12.90
N ALA A 34 -28.99 -54.63 -12.30
CA ALA A 34 -28.02 -55.64 -11.82
C ALA A 34 -27.56 -56.84 -12.70
N LEU A 35 -26.25 -56.86 -13.05
CA LEU A 35 -25.18 -57.77 -12.51
C LEU A 35 -23.96 -57.87 -13.45
N LEU A 36 -22.78 -57.59 -12.88
CA LEU A 36 -21.40 -58.10 -13.17
C LEU A 36 -20.85 -57.94 -14.61
N VAL A 37 -19.67 -57.33 -14.87
CA VAL A 37 -18.32 -57.77 -14.46
C VAL A 37 -17.30 -56.61 -14.63
N SER A 38 -16.46 -56.43 -13.60
CA SER A 38 -15.06 -55.90 -13.56
C SER A 38 -14.64 -54.62 -14.29
N ALA A 39 -14.30 -53.59 -13.51
CA ALA A 39 -12.95 -52.98 -13.50
C ALA A 39 -12.81 -51.93 -12.38
N CYS A 40 -11.80 -52.16 -11.53
CA CYS A 40 -11.00 -51.28 -10.66
C CYS A 40 -11.17 -49.75 -10.89
N SER A 41 -11.18 -48.84 -9.91
CA SER A 41 -10.50 -48.77 -8.60
C SER A 41 -11.11 -47.68 -7.69
N ALA A 42 -11.05 -47.95 -6.39
CA ALA A 42 -10.87 -47.05 -5.24
C ALA A 42 -11.84 -45.88 -5.01
N GLY A 43 -12.63 -46.03 -3.94
CA GLY A 43 -13.61 -45.05 -3.46
C GLY A 43 -13.01 -43.86 -2.71
N SER A 44 -13.69 -42.74 -2.86
CA SER A 44 -13.51 -41.51 -2.09
C SER A 44 -14.05 -41.69 -0.67
N PRO A 45 -13.32 -41.31 0.38
CA PRO A 45 -13.94 -40.92 1.63
C PRO A 45 -14.42 -39.47 1.50
N SER A 46 -15.73 -39.29 1.59
CA SER A 46 -16.39 -38.05 1.92
C SER A 46 -15.79 -37.45 3.20
N THR A 47 -14.91 -36.47 3.03
CA THR A 47 -14.49 -35.59 4.12
C THR A 47 -15.40 -34.38 4.11
N SER A 48 -16.38 -34.47 5.01
CA SER A 48 -17.03 -33.36 5.71
C SER A 48 -16.17 -32.10 5.81
N ALA A 49 -16.80 -30.96 5.53
CA ALA A 49 -16.33 -29.61 5.76
C ALA A 49 -15.50 -29.49 7.05
N ARG A 50 -14.18 -29.40 6.89
CA ARG A 50 -13.29 -28.71 7.82
C ARG A 50 -13.04 -27.34 7.21
N GLY A 51 -13.23 -26.28 8.01
CA GLY A 51 -13.16 -24.90 7.57
C GLY A 51 -11.93 -24.62 6.72
N ALA A 52 -12.08 -23.74 5.72
CA ALA A 52 -10.97 -23.24 4.93
C ALA A 52 -9.90 -22.66 5.87
N ALA A 53 -8.92 -23.46 6.24
CA ALA A 53 -7.67 -22.93 6.75
C ALA A 53 -7.12 -22.07 5.62
N GLU A 54 -7.00 -20.76 5.85
CA GLU A 54 -6.34 -19.84 4.93
C GLU A 54 -4.99 -20.46 4.53
N ALA A 55 -4.77 -20.66 3.23
CA ALA A 55 -3.55 -21.27 2.74
C ALA A 55 -2.34 -20.44 3.20
N ALA A 56 -1.32 -21.08 3.75
CA ALA A 56 -0.07 -20.40 4.13
C ALA A 56 0.82 -20.18 2.90
N LEU A 57 1.59 -19.09 2.89
CA LEU A 57 2.60 -18.84 1.86
C LEU A 57 3.72 -19.89 1.97
N ALA A 58 3.98 -20.60 0.87
CA ALA A 58 5.00 -21.63 0.82
C ALA A 58 6.40 -21.05 0.61
N ALA A 59 7.38 -21.58 1.34
CA ALA A 59 8.80 -21.28 1.13
C ALA A 59 9.28 -21.78 -0.23
N LEU A 60 10.18 -21.02 -0.86
CA LEU A 60 10.84 -21.43 -2.09
C LEU A 60 12.01 -22.40 -1.79
N PRO A 61 12.42 -23.23 -2.77
CA PRO A 61 13.62 -24.06 -2.63
C PRO A 61 14.85 -23.22 -2.27
N SER A 62 15.70 -23.77 -1.39
CA SER A 62 16.92 -23.06 -0.95
C SER A 62 17.93 -22.81 -2.06
N SER A 63 17.93 -23.64 -3.11
CA SER A 63 18.76 -23.48 -4.30
C SER A 63 18.14 -22.48 -5.27
N THR A 64 18.93 -21.50 -5.73
CA THR A 64 18.50 -20.59 -6.80
C THR A 64 18.38 -21.37 -8.12
N PRO A 65 17.23 -21.31 -8.82
CA PRO A 65 17.07 -21.91 -10.14
C PRO A 65 18.14 -21.43 -11.12
N SER A 66 18.65 -22.33 -11.98
CA SER A 66 19.71 -22.00 -12.95
C SER A 66 19.33 -20.84 -13.88
N ALA A 67 18.06 -20.75 -14.28
CA ALA A 67 17.51 -19.67 -15.10
C ALA A 67 17.60 -18.28 -14.43
N LEU A 68 17.78 -18.22 -13.10
CA LEU A 68 17.93 -16.96 -12.37
C LEU A 68 19.40 -16.62 -12.05
N SER A 69 20.33 -17.54 -12.32
CA SER A 69 21.74 -17.45 -11.89
C SER A 69 22.42 -16.15 -12.35
N SER A 70 22.17 -15.71 -13.60
CA SER A 70 22.73 -14.47 -14.15
C SER A 70 22.37 -13.22 -13.34
N TYR A 71 21.16 -13.16 -12.77
CA TYR A 71 20.73 -12.04 -11.93
C TYR A 71 21.44 -12.02 -10.57
N TYR A 72 21.79 -13.17 -10.01
CA TYR A 72 22.48 -13.28 -8.72
C TYR A 72 24.00 -13.04 -8.80
N HIS A 73 24.57 -13.09 -10.00
CA HIS A 73 26.01 -12.93 -10.24
C HIS A 73 26.38 -11.65 -11.00
N GLN A 74 25.42 -10.73 -11.20
CA GLN A 74 25.71 -9.44 -11.83
C GLN A 74 26.60 -8.55 -10.95
N HIS A 75 27.25 -7.55 -11.53
CA HIS A 75 28.06 -6.58 -10.79
C HIS A 75 27.41 -5.20 -10.85
N LEU A 76 27.00 -4.69 -9.69
CA LEU A 76 26.42 -3.35 -9.57
C LEU A 76 27.51 -2.29 -9.80
N GLN A 77 27.29 -1.43 -10.79
CA GLN A 77 28.15 -0.28 -11.08
C GLN A 77 27.68 0.90 -10.23
N TRP A 78 28.33 1.10 -9.08
CA TRP A 78 28.01 2.17 -8.15
C TRP A 78 28.58 3.51 -8.63
N HIS A 79 27.76 4.55 -8.60
CA HIS A 79 28.13 5.93 -8.88
C HIS A 79 27.55 6.88 -7.82
N ASP A 80 27.99 8.14 -7.79
CA ASP A 80 27.40 9.13 -6.88
C ASP A 80 25.92 9.39 -7.21
N CYS A 81 25.07 9.50 -6.19
CA CYS A 81 23.62 9.75 -6.36
C CYS A 81 23.25 11.22 -6.64
N GLY A 82 24.20 12.16 -6.54
CA GLY A 82 23.93 13.60 -6.44
C GLY A 82 23.56 14.05 -5.01
N VAL A 83 23.63 13.15 -4.02
CA VAL A 83 23.39 13.41 -2.60
C VAL A 83 24.61 12.94 -1.82
N SER A 84 25.19 13.83 -1.01
CA SER A 84 26.47 13.58 -0.35
C SER A 84 26.49 12.28 0.47
N GLY A 85 27.48 11.43 0.17
CA GLY A 85 27.69 10.16 0.85
C GLY A 85 26.79 9.01 0.40
N PHE A 86 25.93 9.21 -0.59
CA PHE A 86 25.09 8.16 -1.16
C PHE A 86 25.60 7.71 -2.53
N GLN A 87 25.61 6.39 -2.74
CA GLN A 87 25.93 5.75 -4.01
C GLN A 87 24.69 5.09 -4.60
N CYS A 88 24.52 5.22 -5.90
CA CYS A 88 23.40 4.69 -6.66
C CYS A 88 23.90 3.68 -7.68
N ALA A 89 23.07 2.70 -7.99
CA ALA A 89 23.30 1.75 -9.07
C ALA A 89 21.96 1.31 -9.68
N THR A 90 22.04 0.59 -10.78
CA THR A 90 20.89 -0.11 -11.38
C THR A 90 21.10 -1.60 -11.29
N MET A 91 20.14 -2.31 -10.71
CA MET A 91 20.08 -3.76 -10.64
C MET A 91 19.10 -4.27 -11.71
N LYS A 92 19.42 -5.39 -12.34
CA LYS A 92 18.47 -6.12 -13.19
C LYS A 92 17.77 -7.22 -12.40
N ALA A 93 16.49 -7.42 -12.67
CA ALA A 93 15.72 -8.59 -12.24
C ALA A 93 14.87 -9.11 -13.42
N PRO A 94 14.37 -10.35 -13.37
CA PRO A 94 13.36 -10.79 -14.32
C PRO A 94 12.11 -9.91 -14.23
N LEU A 95 11.56 -9.51 -15.39
CA LEU A 95 10.23 -8.92 -15.41
C LEU A 95 9.21 -9.93 -14.88
N ASP A 96 9.22 -11.15 -15.46
CA ASP A 96 8.37 -12.28 -15.08
C ASP A 96 9.24 -13.41 -14.52
N TYR A 97 9.13 -13.68 -13.21
CA TYR A 97 9.90 -14.77 -12.59
C TYR A 97 9.48 -16.18 -13.05
N ALA A 98 8.28 -16.35 -13.61
CA ALA A 98 7.86 -17.62 -14.22
C ALA A 98 8.43 -17.79 -15.63
N LYS A 99 8.88 -16.70 -16.27
CA LYS A 99 9.53 -16.70 -17.59
C LYS A 99 10.75 -15.77 -17.60
N PRO A 100 11.86 -16.14 -16.93
CA PRO A 100 13.01 -15.24 -16.77
C PRO A 100 13.61 -14.73 -18.08
N ASP A 101 13.56 -15.55 -19.14
CA ASP A 101 14.08 -15.18 -20.47
C ASP A 101 13.17 -14.21 -21.25
N ALA A 102 11.97 -13.87 -20.75
CA ALA A 102 11.03 -12.98 -21.41
C ALA A 102 11.44 -11.49 -21.34
N GLY A 103 12.42 -11.16 -20.49
CA GLY A 103 13.02 -9.84 -20.41
C GLY A 103 13.26 -9.36 -18.99
N ASP A 104 14.05 -8.30 -18.90
CA ASP A 104 14.46 -7.70 -17.63
C ASP A 104 13.54 -6.52 -17.22
N ILE A 105 13.56 -6.23 -15.92
CA ILE A 105 13.22 -4.93 -15.33
C ILE A 105 14.47 -4.32 -14.71
N ARG A 106 14.60 -2.98 -14.80
CA ARG A 106 15.66 -2.21 -14.15
C ARG A 106 15.15 -1.63 -12.83
N LEU A 107 15.87 -1.94 -11.76
CA LEU A 107 15.55 -1.51 -10.40
C LEU A 107 16.64 -0.57 -9.91
N ALA A 108 16.24 0.63 -9.50
CA ALA A 108 17.13 1.59 -8.87
C ALA A 108 17.47 1.13 -7.45
N VAL A 109 18.75 1.16 -7.12
CA VAL A 109 19.25 0.86 -5.77
C VAL A 109 20.14 2.00 -5.30
N ALA A 110 20.08 2.28 -4.00
CA ALA A 110 20.96 3.26 -3.36
C ALA A 110 21.55 2.67 -2.08
N ARG A 111 22.78 3.07 -1.77
CA ARG A 111 23.44 2.74 -0.51
C ARG A 111 24.16 3.93 0.08
N LYS A 112 24.35 3.91 1.39
CA LYS A 112 25.26 4.77 2.14
C LYS A 112 26.10 3.90 3.05
N HIS A 113 27.41 4.00 2.91
CA HIS A 113 28.32 3.18 3.71
C HIS A 113 28.20 3.49 5.20
N ALA A 114 28.44 2.47 6.01
CA ALA A 114 28.49 2.59 7.45
C ALA A 114 29.48 3.69 7.87
N THR A 115 29.11 4.50 8.87
CA THR A 115 29.94 5.61 9.33
C THR A 115 31.01 5.19 10.36
N GLY A 116 30.95 3.96 10.85
CA GLY A 116 31.85 3.44 11.88
C GLY A 116 33.16 2.90 11.30
N LYS A 117 34.19 2.82 12.16
CA LYS A 117 35.50 2.23 11.79
C LYS A 117 35.53 0.70 11.92
N ALA A 118 34.61 0.13 12.70
CA ALA A 118 34.48 -1.32 12.85
C ALA A 118 33.88 -1.93 11.58
N LYS A 119 34.17 -3.21 11.33
CA LYS A 119 33.55 -3.94 10.22
C LYS A 119 32.01 -3.86 10.34
N PRO A 120 31.29 -3.47 9.25
CA PRO A 120 29.84 -3.50 9.23
C PRO A 120 29.31 -4.91 9.53
N ILE A 121 28.13 -4.97 10.16
CA ILE A 121 27.38 -6.19 10.40
C ILE A 121 26.87 -6.77 9.07
N GLY A 122 26.54 -5.89 8.12
CA GLY A 122 26.06 -6.19 6.78
C GLY A 122 25.36 -4.96 6.22
N SER A 123 24.46 -5.16 5.27
CA SER A 123 23.54 -4.13 4.81
C SER A 123 22.24 -4.13 5.62
N LEU A 124 21.66 -2.95 5.85
CA LEU A 124 20.31 -2.77 6.38
C LEU A 124 19.42 -2.19 5.28
N LEU A 125 18.57 -3.04 4.70
CA LEU A 125 17.63 -2.62 3.68
C LEU A 125 16.43 -1.93 4.33
N VAL A 126 16.04 -0.76 3.83
CA VAL A 126 14.89 -0.01 4.37
C VAL A 126 13.79 0.17 3.33
N ASN A 127 12.53 0.17 3.77
CA ASN A 127 11.38 0.46 2.93
C ASN A 127 10.29 1.24 3.71
N PRO A 128 9.79 2.37 3.18
CA PRO A 128 8.79 3.20 3.86
C PRO A 128 7.36 2.65 3.76
N GLY A 129 7.11 1.70 2.86
CA GLY A 129 5.78 1.24 2.52
C GLY A 129 5.11 2.07 1.43
N GLY A 130 3.84 2.42 1.66
CA GLY A 130 2.90 2.90 0.65
C GLY A 130 1.80 1.86 0.43
N PRO A 131 1.93 0.90 -0.53
CA PRO A 131 2.98 0.77 -1.54
C PRO A 131 3.09 2.00 -2.44
N GLY A 132 4.23 2.16 -3.13
CA GLY A 132 4.50 3.29 -4.01
C GLY A 132 5.42 4.37 -3.43
N GLY A 133 5.80 4.30 -2.16
CA GLY A 133 6.80 5.19 -1.58
C GLY A 133 8.21 4.90 -2.10
N SER A 134 8.96 5.95 -2.46
CA SER A 134 10.36 5.79 -2.86
C SER A 134 11.21 5.37 -1.68
N ALA A 135 11.70 4.13 -1.68
CA ALA A 135 12.62 3.64 -0.67
C ALA A 135 13.97 4.38 -0.73
N ILE A 136 14.43 4.77 -1.92
CA ILE A 136 15.64 5.59 -2.09
C ILE A 136 15.42 6.98 -1.49
N GLY A 137 14.26 7.59 -1.74
CA GLY A 137 13.89 8.87 -1.12
C GLY A 137 13.88 8.78 0.40
N TYR A 138 13.22 7.75 0.95
CA TYR A 138 13.20 7.46 2.38
C TYR A 138 14.59 7.25 2.97
N LEU A 139 15.47 6.52 2.27
CA LEU A 139 16.86 6.34 2.67
C LEU A 139 17.63 7.66 2.71
N GLN A 140 17.51 8.49 1.68
CA GLN A 140 18.28 9.73 1.56
C GLN A 140 17.82 10.82 2.52
N GLN A 141 16.51 10.89 2.77
CA GLN A 141 15.89 11.96 3.55
C GLN A 141 15.66 11.59 5.03
N TYR A 142 15.57 10.30 5.35
CA TYR A 142 15.26 9.85 6.69
C TYR A 142 16.22 8.77 7.18
N ALA A 143 16.16 7.53 6.67
CA ALA A 143 16.86 6.42 7.31
C ALA A 143 18.40 6.56 7.33
N GLY A 144 19.00 6.99 6.21
CA GLY A 144 20.45 7.10 6.05
C GLY A 144 21.10 8.28 6.79
N ILE A 145 20.30 9.19 7.36
CA ILE A 145 20.78 10.35 8.12
C ILE A 145 20.19 10.47 9.52
N GLY A 146 18.94 10.04 9.70
CA GLY A 146 18.14 10.20 10.91
C GLY A 146 18.05 8.97 11.80
N TYR A 147 18.32 7.75 11.29
CA TYR A 147 18.42 6.58 12.18
C TYR A 147 19.55 6.78 13.21
N PRO A 148 19.46 6.12 14.39
CA PRO A 148 20.45 6.23 15.45
C PRO A 148 21.88 6.04 14.93
N ALA A 149 22.81 6.82 15.48
CA ALA A 149 24.17 6.90 14.97
C ALA A 149 24.90 5.56 15.06
N GLU A 150 24.63 4.79 16.10
CA GLU A 150 25.09 3.43 16.35
C GLU A 150 24.63 2.43 15.28
N ILE A 151 23.42 2.58 14.75
CA ILE A 151 22.90 1.75 13.65
C ILE A 151 23.63 2.10 12.37
N ARG A 152 23.69 3.40 12.03
CA ARG A 152 24.41 3.88 10.84
C ARG A 152 25.91 3.63 10.91
N ALA A 153 26.48 3.45 12.10
CA ALA A 153 27.88 3.09 12.27
C ALA A 153 28.16 1.60 12.00
N ARG A 154 27.14 0.75 12.00
CA ARG A 154 27.29 -0.72 11.93
C ARG A 154 26.63 -1.35 10.71
N TYR A 155 25.88 -0.59 9.91
CA TYR A 155 25.27 -1.06 8.67
C TYR A 155 25.60 -0.16 7.50
N ASP A 156 25.84 -0.78 6.34
CA ASP A 156 25.62 -0.09 5.07
C ASP A 156 24.10 0.09 4.93
N MET A 157 23.63 1.34 4.89
CA MET A 157 22.20 1.65 4.77
C MET A 157 21.80 1.55 3.31
N VAL A 158 20.85 0.68 2.97
CA VAL A 158 20.52 0.35 1.58
C VAL A 158 19.01 0.50 1.33
N ALA A 159 18.66 0.87 0.10
CA ALA A 159 17.28 0.89 -0.37
C ALA A 159 17.19 0.48 -1.84
N MET A 160 16.03 -0.07 -2.20
CA MET A 160 15.64 -0.38 -3.57
C MET A 160 14.25 0.18 -3.78
N ASP A 161 14.09 1.08 -4.75
CA ASP A 161 12.75 1.46 -5.19
C ASP A 161 12.12 0.19 -5.81
N PRO A 162 10.98 -0.33 -5.31
CA PRO A 162 10.39 -1.55 -5.86
C PRO A 162 10.00 -1.42 -7.34
N ARG A 163 9.84 -2.55 -8.03
CA ARG A 163 9.28 -2.61 -9.41
C ARG A 163 8.07 -1.70 -9.56
N GLY A 164 8.11 -0.77 -10.52
CA GLY A 164 7.01 0.18 -10.77
C GLY A 164 6.99 1.41 -9.87
N VAL A 165 7.97 1.59 -8.99
CA VAL A 165 8.01 2.70 -8.03
C VAL A 165 9.16 3.66 -8.35
N ALA A 166 8.87 4.95 -8.36
CA ALA A 166 9.82 6.05 -8.47
C ALA A 166 10.87 5.86 -9.57
N ARG A 167 12.11 5.49 -9.22
CA ARG A 167 13.22 5.36 -10.18
C ARG A 167 13.28 4.00 -10.87
N SER A 168 12.46 3.05 -10.45
CA SER A 168 12.44 1.66 -10.93
C SER A 168 11.32 1.43 -11.94
N GLU A 169 11.54 1.91 -13.17
CA GLU A 169 10.58 1.83 -14.29
C GLU A 169 9.14 2.17 -13.83
N PRO A 170 8.87 3.44 -13.45
CA PRO A 170 7.66 3.81 -12.70
C PRO A 170 6.37 3.46 -13.46
N VAL A 171 5.34 3.01 -12.71
CA VAL A 171 3.97 2.97 -13.24
C VAL A 171 3.50 4.40 -13.47
N GLU A 172 3.13 4.69 -14.71
CA GLU A 172 2.56 5.97 -15.14
C GLU A 172 1.08 5.79 -15.47
N CYS A 173 0.25 6.75 -15.04
CA CYS A 173 -1.19 6.74 -15.27
C CYS A 173 -1.66 8.13 -15.72
N LEU A 174 -2.12 8.97 -14.79
CA LEU A 174 -2.53 10.37 -15.02
C LEU A 174 -1.37 11.32 -14.68
N THR A 175 -1.40 12.54 -15.21
CA THR A 175 -0.36 13.56 -14.94
C THR A 175 -0.96 14.92 -14.59
N GLY A 176 -0.27 15.67 -13.72
CA GLY A 176 -0.58 17.06 -13.39
C GLY A 176 -2.07 17.34 -13.19
N ARG A 177 -2.65 18.16 -14.07
CA ARG A 177 -4.09 18.52 -14.03
C ARG A 177 -5.05 17.33 -14.06
N GLN A 178 -4.69 16.21 -14.70
CA GLN A 178 -5.53 15.03 -14.69
C GLN A 178 -5.56 14.39 -13.29
N MET A 179 -4.43 14.41 -12.58
CA MET A 179 -4.38 14.01 -11.18
C MET A 179 -5.07 15.02 -10.27
N ASP A 180 -4.94 16.32 -10.53
CA ASP A 180 -5.71 17.35 -9.79
C ASP A 180 -7.21 17.01 -9.85
N THR A 181 -7.75 16.77 -11.06
CA THR A 181 -9.16 16.38 -11.23
C THR A 181 -9.51 15.09 -10.50
N TYR A 182 -8.63 14.08 -10.54
CA TYR A 182 -8.85 12.81 -9.82
C TYR A 182 -8.92 13.03 -8.31
N THR A 183 -8.00 13.81 -7.74
CA THR A 183 -7.93 14.09 -6.30
C THR A 183 -9.00 15.06 -5.81
N GLU A 184 -9.52 15.94 -6.68
CA GLU A 184 -10.61 16.86 -6.38
C GLU A 184 -11.98 16.21 -6.49
N THR A 185 -12.07 15.00 -7.06
CA THR A 185 -13.35 14.32 -7.24
C THR A 185 -13.93 13.96 -5.89
N ASP A 186 -15.22 14.27 -5.75
CA ASP A 186 -15.99 13.94 -4.57
C ASP A 186 -16.03 12.42 -4.35
N THR A 187 -15.76 12.01 -3.11
CA THR A 187 -15.72 10.60 -2.68
C THR A 187 -16.90 10.23 -1.77
N THR A 188 -17.80 11.16 -1.51
CA THR A 188 -19.04 10.99 -0.73
C THR A 188 -20.25 11.33 -1.61
N PRO A 189 -20.48 10.59 -2.72
CA PRO A 189 -21.48 10.96 -3.71
C PRO A 189 -22.91 10.93 -3.14
N ASP A 190 -23.58 12.08 -3.18
CA ASP A 190 -24.95 12.26 -2.68
C ASP A 190 -26.03 11.85 -3.70
N ASP A 191 -25.66 11.84 -4.98
CA ASP A 191 -26.55 11.50 -6.09
C ASP A 191 -25.94 10.56 -7.14
N GLN A 192 -26.76 10.19 -8.13
CA GLN A 192 -26.30 9.31 -9.21
C GLN A 192 -25.27 9.98 -10.13
N ARG A 193 -25.31 11.31 -10.26
CA ARG A 193 -24.38 12.07 -11.11
C ARG A 193 -22.99 12.09 -10.49
N GLU A 194 -22.88 12.28 -9.18
CA GLU A 194 -21.62 12.17 -8.44
C GLU A 194 -21.11 10.74 -8.41
N THR A 195 -22.00 9.76 -8.22
CA THR A 195 -21.66 8.33 -8.34
C THR A 195 -21.03 8.04 -9.72
N ASP A 196 -21.66 8.51 -10.80
CA ASP A 196 -21.17 8.32 -12.17
C ASP A 196 -19.84 9.06 -12.42
N ALA A 197 -19.68 10.25 -11.85
CA ALA A 197 -18.45 11.05 -11.95
C ALA A 197 -17.27 10.34 -11.26
N LEU A 198 -17.48 9.83 -10.05
CA LEU A 198 -16.48 9.09 -9.27
C LEU A 198 -16.04 7.81 -9.99
N ILE A 199 -17.01 7.00 -10.42
CA ILE A 199 -16.74 5.79 -11.23
C ILE A 199 -16.02 6.15 -12.53
N GLY A 200 -16.41 7.25 -13.16
CA GLY A 200 -15.76 7.79 -14.35
C GLY A 200 -14.28 8.07 -14.12
N GLN A 201 -13.92 8.67 -12.99
CA GLN A 201 -12.52 8.88 -12.62
C GLN A 201 -11.76 7.60 -12.32
N TYR A 202 -12.37 6.63 -11.62
CA TYR A 202 -11.71 5.33 -11.37
C TYR A 202 -11.41 4.59 -12.67
N LYS A 203 -12.38 4.55 -13.60
CA LYS A 203 -12.17 3.97 -14.93
C LYS A 203 -11.09 4.71 -15.70
N LYS A 204 -11.16 6.03 -15.75
CA LYS A 204 -10.16 6.86 -16.45
C LYS A 204 -8.75 6.65 -15.90
N PHE A 205 -8.60 6.59 -14.57
CA PHE A 205 -7.32 6.32 -13.92
C PHE A 205 -6.79 4.95 -14.32
N ALA A 206 -7.61 3.90 -14.17
CA ALA A 206 -7.26 2.51 -14.48
C ALA A 206 -6.93 2.31 -15.97
N GLU A 207 -7.73 2.88 -16.87
CA GLU A 207 -7.50 2.87 -18.32
C GLU A 207 -6.19 3.59 -18.69
N SER A 208 -5.89 4.73 -18.05
CA SER A 208 -4.64 5.45 -18.28
C SER A 208 -3.43 4.65 -17.80
N CYS A 209 -3.52 3.98 -16.65
CA CYS A 209 -2.48 3.05 -16.20
C CYS A 209 -2.30 1.91 -17.21
N GLY A 210 -3.40 1.34 -17.71
CA GLY A 210 -3.37 0.29 -18.73
C GLY A 210 -2.72 0.76 -20.03
N ALA A 211 -2.99 1.99 -20.47
CA ALA A 211 -2.43 2.54 -21.69
C ALA A 211 -0.92 2.81 -21.59
N HIS A 212 -0.45 3.33 -20.45
CA HIS A 212 0.95 3.75 -20.30
C HIS A 212 1.85 2.68 -19.68
N SER A 213 1.29 1.74 -18.90
CA SER A 213 2.06 0.78 -18.09
C SER A 213 1.69 -0.69 -18.32
N ALA A 214 0.94 -1.04 -19.39
CA ALA A 214 0.44 -2.39 -19.64
C ALA A 214 1.47 -3.53 -19.51
N ARG A 215 2.74 -3.28 -19.86
CA ARG A 215 3.82 -4.28 -19.72
C ARG A 215 4.07 -4.62 -18.25
N LEU A 216 4.08 -3.60 -17.40
CA LEU A 216 4.51 -3.69 -16.02
C LEU A 216 3.38 -4.03 -15.05
N LEU A 217 2.13 -3.65 -15.34
CA LEU A 217 0.98 -3.87 -14.43
C LEU A 217 0.72 -5.33 -14.02
N ARG A 218 1.24 -6.31 -14.77
CA ARG A 218 1.15 -7.74 -14.43
C ARG A 218 2.28 -8.23 -13.52
N HIS A 219 3.27 -7.39 -13.28
CA HIS A 219 4.58 -7.74 -12.75
C HIS A 219 5.05 -6.73 -11.69
N VAL A 220 4.13 -6.22 -10.86
CA VAL A 220 4.41 -5.31 -9.73
C VAL A 220 4.00 -5.89 -8.38
N SER A 221 3.80 -7.20 -8.30
CA SER A 221 3.28 -7.83 -7.09
C SER A 221 4.29 -7.78 -5.93
N THR A 222 3.79 -7.82 -4.70
CA THR A 222 4.63 -7.92 -3.48
C THR A 222 5.53 -9.15 -3.55
N VAL A 223 5.03 -10.27 -4.07
CA VAL A 223 5.79 -11.53 -4.20
C VAL A 223 7.01 -11.35 -5.11
N GLU A 224 6.85 -10.68 -6.25
CA GLU A 224 7.98 -10.44 -7.15
C GLU A 224 8.96 -9.40 -6.57
N ALA A 225 8.46 -8.34 -5.91
CA ALA A 225 9.31 -7.37 -5.21
C ALA A 225 10.14 -8.03 -4.09
N ALA A 226 9.57 -8.98 -3.35
CA ALA A 226 10.29 -9.76 -2.35
C ALA A 226 11.40 -10.65 -2.96
N ARG A 227 11.19 -11.17 -4.18
CA ARG A 227 12.25 -11.89 -4.91
C ARG A 227 13.35 -10.95 -5.38
N ASP A 228 13.01 -9.73 -5.77
CA ASP A 228 13.99 -8.69 -6.12
C ASP A 228 14.87 -8.32 -4.92
N MET A 229 14.29 -8.25 -3.72
CA MET A 229 15.05 -8.04 -2.48
C MET A 229 16.08 -9.14 -2.24
N ASP A 230 15.78 -10.39 -2.63
CA ASP A 230 16.74 -11.49 -2.46
C ASP A 230 17.90 -11.44 -3.46
N ILE A 231 17.64 -11.01 -4.70
CA ILE A 231 18.69 -10.70 -5.67
C ILE A 231 19.59 -9.62 -5.07
N LEU A 232 19.04 -8.51 -4.60
CA LEU A 232 19.82 -7.41 -4.03
C LEU A 232 20.65 -7.87 -2.82
N ARG A 233 20.06 -8.64 -1.89
CA ARG A 233 20.78 -9.24 -0.76
C ARG A 233 22.03 -9.99 -1.24
N ALA A 234 21.89 -10.85 -2.25
CA ALA A 234 23.00 -11.62 -2.78
C ALA A 234 24.09 -10.72 -3.41
N LEU A 235 23.69 -9.69 -4.16
CA LEU A 235 24.60 -8.76 -4.82
C LEU A 235 25.36 -7.84 -3.86
N LEU A 236 24.79 -7.58 -2.68
CA LEU A 236 25.48 -6.91 -1.57
C LEU A 236 26.48 -7.82 -0.86
N GLY A 237 26.47 -9.13 -1.16
CA GLY A 237 27.32 -10.13 -0.51
C GLY A 237 26.81 -10.59 0.85
N ASP A 238 25.57 -10.25 1.21
CA ASP A 238 25.02 -10.59 2.52
C ASP A 238 24.39 -12.00 2.51
N PRO A 239 24.78 -12.91 3.42
CA PRO A 239 24.20 -14.24 3.48
C PRO A 239 22.74 -14.24 3.95
N LYS A 240 22.34 -13.20 4.69
CA LYS A 240 21.01 -13.00 5.25
C LYS A 240 20.57 -11.56 5.09
N LEU A 241 19.28 -11.33 4.86
CA LEU A 241 18.70 -10.00 4.77
C LEU A 241 18.49 -9.41 6.18
N ASN A 242 19.04 -8.22 6.43
CA ASN A 242 18.59 -7.36 7.52
C ASN A 242 17.69 -6.26 6.93
N TYR A 243 16.55 -6.01 7.56
CA TYR A 243 15.49 -5.21 6.97
C TYR A 243 14.69 -4.44 8.04
N VAL A 244 14.41 -3.18 7.75
CA VAL A 244 13.38 -2.39 8.46
C VAL A 244 12.34 -1.95 7.42
N GLY A 245 11.14 -2.50 7.55
CA GLY A 245 10.00 -2.13 6.71
C GLY A 245 8.94 -1.43 7.54
N ALA A 246 8.46 -0.30 7.05
CA ALA A 246 7.33 0.42 7.62
C ALA A 246 6.06 0.19 6.81
N SER A 247 4.89 0.18 7.44
CA SER A 247 3.59 0.16 6.76
C SER A 247 3.44 -1.04 5.79
N TYR A 248 3.08 -0.83 4.52
CA TYR A 248 3.15 -1.87 3.48
C TYR A 248 4.51 -2.59 3.40
N GLY A 249 5.61 -1.92 3.73
CA GLY A 249 6.93 -2.54 3.84
C GLY A 249 6.97 -3.70 4.84
N THR A 250 6.03 -3.77 5.78
CA THR A 250 5.84 -4.92 6.67
C THR A 250 5.27 -6.14 5.94
N PHE A 251 4.30 -5.95 5.05
CA PHE A 251 3.78 -7.03 4.20
C PHE A 251 4.86 -7.53 3.23
N LEU A 252 5.64 -6.60 2.65
CA LEU A 252 6.79 -6.95 1.81
C LEU A 252 7.86 -7.75 2.58
N GLY A 253 8.22 -7.30 3.78
CA GLY A 253 9.20 -7.99 4.63
C GLY A 253 8.70 -9.37 5.11
N ALA A 254 7.42 -9.47 5.50
CA ALA A 254 6.81 -10.74 5.86
C ALA A 254 6.77 -11.70 4.64
N THR A 255 6.42 -11.21 3.46
CA THR A 255 6.44 -11.99 2.22
C THR A 255 7.85 -12.51 1.91
N TYR A 256 8.89 -11.67 2.07
CA TYR A 256 10.28 -12.13 1.97
C TYR A 256 10.58 -13.25 2.95
N ALA A 257 10.19 -13.10 4.22
CA ALA A 257 10.41 -14.11 5.26
C ALA A 257 9.67 -15.42 4.96
N GLY A 258 8.46 -15.36 4.40
CA GLY A 258 7.71 -16.54 3.97
C GLY A 258 8.36 -17.26 2.78
N LEU A 259 8.87 -16.52 1.79
CA LEU A 259 9.52 -17.09 0.60
C LEU A 259 10.94 -17.61 0.88
N PHE A 260 11.69 -16.93 1.76
CA PHE A 260 13.11 -17.18 2.01
C PHE A 260 13.45 -17.27 3.51
N PRO A 261 12.79 -18.13 4.31
CA PRO A 261 12.91 -18.12 5.77
C PRO A 261 14.36 -18.29 6.25
N HIS A 262 15.15 -19.14 5.58
CA HIS A 262 16.56 -19.37 5.95
C HIS A 262 17.52 -18.21 5.61
N ARG A 263 17.06 -17.26 4.79
CA ARG A 263 17.81 -16.04 4.43
C ARG A 263 17.38 -14.83 5.26
N VAL A 264 16.51 -15.01 6.26
CA VAL A 264 16.14 -13.96 7.22
C VAL A 264 17.25 -13.76 8.26
N GLY A 265 17.73 -12.52 8.33
CA GLY A 265 18.64 -12.00 9.35
C GLY A 265 17.86 -11.24 10.42
N ARG A 266 18.11 -9.93 10.54
CA ARG A 266 17.41 -9.04 11.49
C ARG A 266 16.30 -8.28 10.77
N LEU A 267 15.07 -8.77 10.92
CA LEU A 267 13.87 -8.19 10.32
C LEU A 267 13.03 -7.44 11.38
N VAL A 268 12.73 -6.17 11.11
CA VAL A 268 11.82 -5.31 11.90
C VAL A 268 10.67 -4.84 11.00
N LEU A 269 9.45 -5.09 11.44
CA LEU A 269 8.22 -4.78 10.71
C LEU A 269 7.39 -3.79 11.54
N ASP A 270 7.45 -2.50 11.22
CA ASP A 270 6.86 -1.42 12.01
C ASP A 270 5.60 -0.81 11.37
N GLY A 271 4.48 -0.80 12.09
CA GLY A 271 3.17 -0.51 11.50
C GLY A 271 2.72 -1.69 10.63
N ALA A 272 2.47 -2.82 11.27
CA ALA A 272 2.30 -4.10 10.59
C ALA A 272 0.92 -4.29 9.92
N MET A 273 0.94 -4.75 8.67
CA MET A 273 -0.22 -5.24 7.94
C MET A 273 -0.49 -6.72 8.23
N ASP A 274 -1.75 -7.14 8.15
CA ASP A 274 -2.16 -8.54 8.27
C ASP A 274 -2.39 -9.16 6.88
N PRO A 275 -1.51 -10.07 6.42
CA PRO A 275 -1.60 -10.72 5.09
C PRO A 275 -2.83 -11.62 4.90
N SER A 276 -3.48 -12.00 6.01
CA SER A 276 -4.60 -12.95 6.03
C SER A 276 -5.95 -12.28 5.76
N LEU A 277 -5.98 -10.94 5.73
CA LEU A 277 -7.19 -10.18 5.47
C LEU A 277 -7.42 -9.95 3.97
N ASP A 278 -8.69 -10.06 3.55
CA ASP A 278 -9.11 -9.59 2.23
C ASP A 278 -9.17 -8.05 2.16
N ALA A 279 -9.23 -7.53 0.93
CA ALA A 279 -9.24 -6.10 0.69
C ALA A 279 -10.39 -5.39 1.41
N ARG A 280 -11.59 -5.99 1.53
CA ARG A 280 -12.71 -5.36 2.22
C ARG A 280 -12.45 -5.24 3.73
N ARG A 281 -11.94 -6.30 4.36
CA ARG A 281 -11.58 -6.31 5.78
C ARG A 281 -10.40 -5.39 6.09
N LEU A 282 -9.42 -5.29 5.20
CA LEU A 282 -8.33 -4.32 5.31
C LEU A 282 -8.86 -2.89 5.29
N ASN A 283 -9.67 -2.54 4.27
CA ASN A 283 -10.23 -1.21 4.14
C ASN A 283 -11.13 -0.83 5.33
N LEU A 284 -12.02 -1.73 5.77
CA LEU A 284 -12.86 -1.50 6.95
C LEU A 284 -12.04 -1.33 8.24
N GLY A 285 -11.01 -2.16 8.43
CA GLY A 285 -10.12 -2.06 9.57
C GLY A 285 -9.37 -0.73 9.60
N GLN A 286 -8.88 -0.27 8.45
CA GLN A 286 -8.23 1.03 8.32
C GLN A 286 -9.21 2.18 8.57
N THR A 287 -10.46 2.11 8.09
CA THR A 287 -11.52 3.08 8.45
C THR A 287 -11.68 3.21 9.96
N ALA A 288 -11.75 2.09 10.69
CA ALA A 288 -11.79 2.11 12.16
C ALA A 288 -10.50 2.65 12.81
N GLY A 289 -9.35 2.44 12.17
CA GLY A 289 -8.07 3.02 12.57
C GLY A 289 -8.09 4.54 12.51
N PHE A 290 -8.51 5.12 11.39
CA PHE A 290 -8.65 6.57 11.25
C PHE A 290 -9.66 7.17 12.23
N GLU A 291 -10.76 6.48 12.52
CA GLU A 291 -11.67 6.89 13.61
C GLU A 291 -10.94 6.92 14.96
N THR A 292 -10.14 5.90 15.26
CA THR A 292 -9.38 5.81 16.52
C THR A 292 -8.43 7.01 16.67
N ALA A 293 -7.70 7.37 15.61
CA ALA A 293 -6.81 8.51 15.61
C ALA A 293 -7.57 9.85 15.66
N PHE A 294 -8.67 9.98 14.94
CA PHE A 294 -9.52 11.17 14.98
C PHE A 294 -10.12 11.39 16.37
N GLN A 295 -10.56 10.33 17.04
CA GLN A 295 -11.03 10.39 18.42
C GLN A 295 -9.93 10.84 19.38
N ALA A 296 -8.67 10.48 19.13
CA ALA A 296 -7.52 10.95 19.91
C ALA A 296 -7.25 12.45 19.63
N PHE A 297 -7.21 12.86 18.36
CA PHE A 297 -7.10 14.26 17.97
C PHE A 297 -8.24 15.11 18.55
N ALA A 298 -9.49 14.64 18.49
CA ALA A 298 -10.64 15.35 19.01
C ALA A 298 -10.53 15.60 20.52
N LYS A 299 -10.09 14.59 21.29
CA LYS A 299 -9.84 14.72 22.73
C LYS A 299 -8.71 15.68 23.05
N ASP A 300 -7.67 15.72 22.21
CA ASP A 300 -6.57 16.68 22.33
C ASP A 300 -7.04 18.09 21.99
N CYS A 301 -7.65 18.28 20.82
CA CYS A 301 -8.13 19.56 20.30
C CYS A 301 -8.95 20.31 21.34
N VAL A 302 -10.00 19.71 21.90
CA VAL A 302 -10.92 20.41 22.83
C VAL A 302 -10.29 20.82 24.16
N ARG A 303 -9.06 20.39 24.46
CA ARG A 303 -8.27 20.88 25.61
C ARG A 303 -7.58 22.20 25.32
N HIS A 304 -7.39 22.54 24.05
CA HIS A 304 -6.78 23.79 23.62
C HIS A 304 -7.84 24.86 23.33
N ALA A 305 -7.54 26.10 23.70
CA ALA A 305 -8.46 27.23 23.52
C ALA A 305 -8.66 27.63 22.05
N ASP A 306 -7.75 27.22 21.17
CA ASP A 306 -7.74 27.50 19.74
C ASP A 306 -8.43 26.41 18.90
N CYS A 307 -9.03 25.38 19.52
CA CYS A 307 -9.72 24.33 18.78
C CYS A 307 -10.91 24.89 17.97
N PRO A 308 -10.91 24.78 16.64
CA PRO A 308 -11.99 25.33 15.82
C PRO A 308 -13.26 24.45 15.81
N LEU A 309 -13.14 23.21 16.31
CA LEU A 309 -14.21 22.20 16.29
C LEU A 309 -14.93 22.06 17.64
N GLY A 310 -14.63 22.91 18.64
CA GLY A 310 -15.28 22.83 19.94
C GLY A 310 -14.44 23.42 21.07
N GLY A 311 -14.92 23.28 22.30
CA GLY A 311 -14.21 23.73 23.50
C GLY A 311 -14.34 22.73 24.64
N LYS A 312 -14.00 23.16 25.85
CA LYS A 312 -14.13 22.31 27.05
C LYS A 312 -15.57 21.79 27.18
N GLY A 313 -15.71 20.47 27.29
CA GLY A 313 -17.00 19.79 27.39
C GLY A 313 -17.56 19.30 26.05
N THR A 314 -16.99 19.72 24.91
CA THR A 314 -17.32 19.12 23.61
C THR A 314 -16.79 17.68 23.56
N THR A 315 -17.69 16.73 23.31
CA THR A 315 -17.34 15.32 23.16
C THR A 315 -16.70 15.07 21.79
N PRO A 316 -15.87 14.02 21.63
CA PRO A 316 -15.33 13.67 20.33
C PRO A 316 -16.39 13.43 19.23
N ALA A 317 -17.55 12.90 19.59
CA ALA A 317 -18.66 12.73 18.65
C ALA A 317 -19.15 14.08 18.11
N GLN A 318 -19.31 15.09 18.99
CA GLN A 318 -19.66 16.45 18.59
C GLN A 318 -18.57 17.11 17.75
N VAL A 319 -17.28 16.87 18.06
CA VAL A 319 -16.17 17.32 17.21
C VAL A 319 -16.30 16.72 15.79
N GLY A 320 -16.62 15.43 15.69
CA GLY A 320 -16.92 14.77 14.43
C GLY A 320 -18.12 15.37 13.69
N ASP A 321 -19.21 15.68 14.39
CA ASP A 321 -20.38 16.33 13.80
C ASP A 321 -20.07 17.74 13.28
N HIS A 322 -19.25 18.52 14.00
CA HIS A 322 -18.79 19.83 13.55
C HIS A 322 -17.88 19.71 12.32
N LEU A 323 -17.01 18.70 12.28
CA LEU A 323 -16.14 18.46 11.13
C LEU A 323 -16.94 18.06 9.89
N LYS A 324 -17.90 17.14 10.02
CA LYS A 324 -18.82 16.80 8.91
C LYS A 324 -19.64 17.99 8.44
N ALA A 325 -20.10 18.84 9.36
CA ALA A 325 -20.81 20.05 9.00
C ALA A 325 -19.92 21.04 8.22
N PHE A 326 -18.61 21.04 8.49
CA PHE A 326 -17.64 21.80 7.70
C PHE A 326 -17.40 21.17 6.33
N PHE A 327 -17.23 19.85 6.24
CA PHE A 327 -17.07 19.14 4.97
C PHE A 327 -18.25 19.37 4.02
N ARG A 328 -19.50 19.19 4.49
CA ARG A 328 -20.70 19.51 3.69
C ARG A 328 -20.77 20.95 3.18
N LYS A 329 -20.17 21.91 3.89
CA LYS A 329 -20.09 23.29 3.39
C LYS A 329 -19.08 23.41 2.25
N LEU A 330 -17.95 22.71 2.36
CA LEU A 330 -16.91 22.70 1.33
C LEU A 330 -17.33 21.94 0.07
N ASP A 331 -18.13 20.89 0.21
CA ASP A 331 -18.72 20.20 -0.94
C ASP A 331 -19.62 21.14 -1.74
N ALA A 332 -20.59 21.78 -1.08
CA ALA A 332 -21.46 22.74 -1.74
C ALA A 332 -20.74 24.01 -2.24
N HIS A 333 -19.74 24.50 -1.48
CA HIS A 333 -19.05 25.76 -1.75
C HIS A 333 -17.54 25.67 -1.44
N PRO A 334 -16.72 25.15 -2.38
CA PRO A 334 -15.28 25.10 -2.22
C PRO A 334 -14.66 26.48 -2.00
N ILE A 335 -13.73 26.58 -1.04
CA ILE A 335 -13.13 27.86 -0.62
C ILE A 335 -11.79 28.13 -1.32
N PRO A 336 -11.34 29.39 -1.43
CA PRO A 336 -10.03 29.74 -1.96
C PRO A 336 -8.90 29.09 -1.15
N ALA A 337 -7.80 28.72 -1.81
CA ALA A 337 -6.63 28.12 -1.17
C ALA A 337 -5.29 28.76 -1.60
N GLY A 338 -5.32 29.85 -2.37
CA GLY A 338 -4.12 30.54 -2.83
C GLY A 338 -3.21 29.73 -3.77
N ASP A 339 -3.66 28.57 -4.25
CA ASP A 339 -2.89 27.66 -5.10
C ASP A 339 -2.62 28.26 -6.48
N ALA A 340 -1.37 28.19 -6.92
CA ALA A 340 -0.94 28.76 -8.20
C ALA A 340 -1.59 28.11 -9.43
N SER A 341 -2.10 26.87 -9.28
CA SER A 341 -2.85 26.17 -10.33
C SER A 341 -4.35 26.50 -10.29
N GLY A 342 -4.78 27.37 -9.37
CA GLY A 342 -6.17 27.80 -9.21
C GLY A 342 -7.07 26.77 -8.53
N ARG A 343 -6.51 25.76 -7.85
CA ARG A 343 -7.30 24.79 -7.09
C ARG A 343 -7.98 25.46 -5.90
N LYS A 344 -9.15 24.95 -5.57
CA LYS A 344 -9.91 25.34 -4.38
C LYS A 344 -9.92 24.20 -3.38
N LEU A 345 -10.12 24.51 -2.11
CA LEU A 345 -10.34 23.48 -1.10
C LEU A 345 -11.82 23.08 -1.12
N GLY A 346 -12.12 21.94 -1.75
CA GLY A 346 -13.40 21.23 -1.61
C GLY A 346 -13.34 20.14 -0.54
N GLU A 347 -14.45 19.42 -0.35
CA GLU A 347 -14.56 18.35 0.66
C GLU A 347 -13.48 17.28 0.51
N SER A 348 -13.31 16.69 -0.67
CA SER A 348 -12.35 15.58 -0.91
C SER A 348 -10.91 15.93 -0.48
N LEU A 349 -10.43 17.13 -0.84
CA LEU A 349 -9.10 17.61 -0.45
C LEU A 349 -9.03 17.98 1.03
N ALA A 350 -10.09 18.54 1.62
CA ALA A 350 -10.11 18.82 3.06
C ALA A 350 -10.10 17.55 3.90
N THR A 351 -10.90 16.55 3.52
CA THR A 351 -10.93 15.21 4.13
C THR A 351 -9.55 14.57 4.06
N THR A 352 -8.89 14.62 2.89
CA THR A 352 -7.52 14.10 2.73
C THR A 352 -6.52 14.86 3.61
N GLY A 353 -6.62 16.19 3.71
CA GLY A 353 -5.77 16.98 4.60
C GLY A 353 -5.92 16.62 6.08
N VAL A 354 -7.15 16.32 6.54
CA VAL A 354 -7.39 15.82 7.90
C VAL A 354 -6.78 14.43 8.08
N ILE A 355 -7.03 13.50 7.14
CA ILE A 355 -6.47 12.14 7.13
C ILE A 355 -4.93 12.18 7.19
N ALA A 356 -4.30 13.05 6.41
CA ALA A 356 -2.84 13.21 6.38
C ALA A 356 -2.28 13.54 7.78
N ALA A 357 -2.94 14.46 8.50
CA ALA A 357 -2.52 14.85 9.84
C ALA A 357 -2.78 13.75 10.90
N MET A 358 -3.59 12.73 10.63
CA MET A 358 -3.81 11.63 11.58
C MET A 358 -2.62 10.67 11.67
N TYR A 359 -1.75 10.62 10.65
CA TYR A 359 -0.55 9.76 10.63
C TYR A 359 0.46 10.13 11.73
N ASP A 360 0.53 11.40 12.13
CA ASP A 360 1.49 11.89 13.11
C ASP A 360 0.86 12.88 14.09
N GLN A 361 0.94 12.57 15.38
CA GLN A 361 0.53 13.46 16.46
C GLN A 361 1.22 14.83 16.37
N ALA A 362 2.45 14.90 15.86
CA ALA A 362 3.16 16.17 15.65
C ALA A 362 2.44 17.11 14.67
N ALA A 363 1.60 16.59 13.77
CA ALA A 363 0.83 17.38 12.81
C ALA A 363 -0.46 17.99 13.41
N TRP A 364 -0.88 17.60 14.61
CA TRP A 364 -2.16 18.04 15.18
C TRP A 364 -2.23 19.55 15.43
N GLY A 365 -1.11 20.18 15.80
CA GLY A 365 -1.03 21.64 15.92
C GLY A 365 -1.23 22.35 14.57
N GLN A 366 -0.57 21.86 13.52
CA GLN A 366 -0.76 22.35 12.15
C GLN A 366 -2.21 22.15 11.69
N LEU A 367 -2.81 21.00 11.98
CA LEU A 367 -4.20 20.71 11.63
C LEU A 367 -5.17 21.68 12.32
N ARG A 368 -4.99 21.97 13.61
CA ARG A 368 -5.81 22.98 14.32
C ARG A 368 -5.72 24.35 13.67
N GLY A 369 -4.52 24.78 13.29
CA GLY A 369 -4.30 26.04 12.58
C GLY A 369 -5.01 26.04 11.22
N ALA A 370 -4.80 25.00 10.42
CA ALA A 370 -5.40 24.85 9.09
C ALA A 370 -6.93 24.83 9.13
N LEU A 371 -7.53 24.09 10.08
CA LEU A 371 -8.98 24.09 10.29
C LEU A 371 -9.49 25.47 10.75
N THR A 372 -8.73 26.18 11.59
CA THR A 372 -9.11 27.52 12.05
C THR A 372 -9.17 28.50 10.88
N SER A 373 -8.12 28.56 10.06
CA SER A 373 -8.08 29.42 8.87
C SER A 373 -9.19 29.10 7.88
N ALA A 374 -9.43 27.80 7.63
CA ALA A 374 -10.47 27.40 6.69
C ALA A 374 -11.89 27.70 7.20
N MET A 375 -12.16 27.46 8.49
CA MET A 375 -13.49 27.63 9.08
C MET A 375 -13.83 29.08 9.45
N LYS A 376 -12.85 29.91 9.81
CA LYS A 376 -13.07 31.28 10.30
C LYS A 376 -12.68 32.35 9.27
N ASP A 377 -11.61 32.12 8.53
CA ASP A 377 -11.01 33.12 7.65
C ASP A 377 -11.29 32.84 6.16
N ASN A 378 -11.99 31.73 5.86
CA ASN A 378 -12.29 31.28 4.50
C ASN A 378 -11.01 31.08 3.66
N ASP A 379 -9.95 30.58 4.31
CA ASP A 379 -8.65 30.28 3.71
C ASP A 379 -8.31 28.78 3.82
N GLY A 380 -8.38 28.08 2.69
CA GLY A 380 -8.13 26.66 2.58
C GLY A 380 -6.66 26.26 2.39
N ALA A 381 -5.71 27.20 2.35
CA ALA A 381 -4.32 26.93 2.00
C ALA A 381 -3.66 25.87 2.91
N GLY A 382 -3.91 25.94 4.22
CA GLY A 382 -3.31 25.00 5.18
C GLY A 382 -3.78 23.56 5.02
N LEU A 383 -5.08 23.34 4.78
CA LEU A 383 -5.63 22.00 4.54
C LEU A 383 -5.22 21.47 3.16
N LEU A 384 -5.15 22.35 2.16
CA LEU A 384 -4.65 21.98 0.84
C LEU A 384 -3.19 21.52 0.90
N ALA A 385 -2.35 22.21 1.67
CA ALA A 385 -0.95 21.82 1.85
C ALA A 385 -0.81 20.44 2.54
N LEU A 386 -1.66 20.13 3.52
CA LEU A 386 -1.71 18.79 4.13
C LEU A 386 -2.15 17.73 3.11
N SER A 387 -3.14 18.04 2.27
CA SER A 387 -3.58 17.15 1.18
C SER A 387 -2.50 16.94 0.12
N ASP A 388 -1.77 17.99 -0.26
CA ASP A 388 -0.68 17.91 -1.23
C ASP A 388 0.49 17.08 -0.69
N SER A 389 0.77 17.17 0.61
CA SER A 389 1.74 16.28 1.28
C SER A 389 1.33 14.82 1.19
N TYR A 390 0.04 14.50 1.31
CA TYR A 390 -0.46 13.12 1.21
C TYR A 390 -0.34 12.57 -0.21
N TYR A 391 -0.70 13.39 -1.21
CA TYR A 391 -0.61 12.98 -2.62
C TYR A 391 0.78 13.15 -3.25
N GLU A 392 1.78 13.61 -2.49
CA GLU A 392 3.11 13.98 -2.98
C GLU A 392 3.05 14.92 -4.19
N ARG A 393 2.17 15.92 -4.11
CA ARG A 393 2.03 16.97 -5.11
C ARG A 393 3.00 18.12 -4.80
N ASP A 394 3.84 18.48 -5.77
CA ASP A 394 4.76 19.60 -5.64
C ASP A 394 4.10 20.95 -5.97
N ALA A 395 4.80 22.04 -5.66
CA ALA A 395 4.32 23.41 -5.91
C ALA A 395 4.15 23.76 -7.41
N LYS A 396 4.70 22.96 -8.32
CA LYS A 396 4.54 23.10 -9.78
C LYS A 396 3.38 22.25 -10.32
N GLY A 397 2.68 21.52 -9.44
CA GLY A 397 1.60 20.61 -9.80
C GLY A 397 2.08 19.28 -10.37
N GLY A 398 3.35 18.94 -10.20
CA GLY A 398 3.85 17.59 -10.42
C GLY A 398 3.43 16.66 -9.29
N TYR A 399 3.19 15.40 -9.62
CA TYR A 399 2.96 14.34 -8.63
C TYR A 399 4.09 13.33 -8.73
N SER A 400 4.51 12.77 -7.60
CA SER A 400 5.23 11.50 -7.66
C SER A 400 4.31 10.40 -8.21
N ASN A 401 4.87 9.24 -8.56
CA ASN A 401 4.07 8.11 -9.02
C ASN A 401 3.48 7.26 -7.88
N LEU A 402 3.53 7.74 -6.63
CA LEU A 402 3.12 6.97 -5.44
C LEU A 402 1.70 6.44 -5.58
N MET A 403 0.72 7.28 -5.96
CA MET A 403 -0.69 6.86 -6.07
C MET A 403 -0.92 5.84 -7.20
N MET A 404 -0.16 5.94 -8.28
CA MET A 404 -0.21 5.02 -9.42
C MET A 404 0.35 3.66 -9.05
N ALA A 405 1.52 3.65 -8.42
CA ALA A 405 2.14 2.43 -7.92
C ALA A 405 1.31 1.80 -6.80
N ASN A 406 0.73 2.59 -5.91
CA ASN A 406 -0.13 2.12 -4.82
C ASN A 406 -1.30 1.28 -5.36
N ALA A 407 -2.07 1.85 -6.29
CA ALA A 407 -3.17 1.16 -6.93
C ALA A 407 -2.69 -0.08 -7.70
N ALA A 408 -1.60 0.05 -8.46
CA ALA A 408 -1.08 -1.06 -9.27
C ALA A 408 -0.65 -2.28 -8.45
N VAL A 409 -0.01 -2.05 -7.31
CA VAL A 409 0.42 -3.10 -6.39
C VAL A 409 -0.79 -3.70 -5.66
N ASN A 410 -1.60 -2.87 -5.01
CA ASN A 410 -2.73 -3.33 -4.20
C ASN A 410 -3.77 -4.11 -5.02
N CYS A 411 -4.10 -3.65 -6.23
CA CYS A 411 -5.05 -4.33 -7.11
C CYS A 411 -4.49 -5.61 -7.75
N LEU A 412 -3.17 -5.82 -7.71
CA LEU A 412 -2.54 -7.05 -8.16
C LEU A 412 -2.39 -8.08 -7.01
N ASP A 413 -2.12 -7.60 -5.80
CA ASP A 413 -1.89 -8.45 -4.62
C ASP A 413 -3.18 -9.02 -4.03
N LEU A 414 -4.32 -8.34 -4.17
CA LEU A 414 -5.62 -8.81 -3.67
C LEU A 414 -6.75 -8.56 -4.68
N PRO A 415 -7.75 -9.46 -4.74
CA PRO A 415 -9.01 -9.17 -5.43
C PRO A 415 -9.67 -7.90 -4.87
N SER A 416 -10.44 -7.20 -5.70
CA SER A 416 -11.09 -5.95 -5.31
C SER A 416 -12.04 -6.12 -4.12
N ALA A 417 -12.10 -5.11 -3.24
CA ALA A 417 -12.98 -5.13 -2.07
C ALA A 417 -14.47 -5.17 -2.46
N PHE A 418 -14.80 -4.50 -3.56
CA PHE A 418 -16.12 -4.44 -4.16
C PHE A 418 -16.04 -4.71 -5.66
N ALA A 419 -17.11 -5.25 -6.24
CA ALA A 419 -17.22 -5.51 -7.68
C ALA A 419 -17.98 -4.41 -8.42
N ASN A 420 -18.82 -3.64 -7.72
CA ASN A 420 -19.68 -2.62 -8.30
C ASN A 420 -20.17 -1.62 -7.22
N PRO A 421 -20.76 -0.48 -7.63
CA PRO A 421 -21.28 0.54 -6.72
C PRO A 421 -22.38 0.03 -5.78
N GLU A 422 -23.20 -0.93 -6.20
CA GLU A 422 -24.27 -1.48 -5.36
C GLU A 422 -23.73 -2.18 -4.12
N GLN A 423 -22.59 -2.89 -4.25
CA GLN A 423 -21.92 -3.50 -3.11
C GLN A 423 -21.33 -2.47 -2.14
N VAL A 424 -20.87 -1.31 -2.62
CA VAL A 424 -20.44 -0.20 -1.77
C VAL A 424 -21.62 0.31 -0.95
N LYS A 425 -22.75 0.62 -1.61
CA LYS A 425 -23.97 1.10 -0.96
C LYS A 425 -24.47 0.13 0.13
N GLN A 426 -24.35 -1.18 -0.09
CA GLN A 426 -24.69 -2.20 0.90
C GLN A 426 -23.73 -2.23 2.10
N ALA A 427 -22.48 -1.82 1.92
CA ALA A 427 -21.46 -1.78 2.95
C ALA A 427 -21.40 -0.46 3.73
N LEU A 428 -22.01 0.62 3.23
CA LEU A 428 -21.99 1.95 3.87
C LEU A 428 -22.33 1.92 5.37
N PRO A 429 -23.40 1.23 5.84
CA PRO A 429 -23.71 1.20 7.27
C PRO A 429 -22.60 0.58 8.14
N GLU A 430 -21.82 -0.35 7.58
CA GLU A 430 -20.70 -0.99 8.26
C GLU A 430 -19.51 -0.02 8.36
N PHE A 431 -19.19 0.68 7.27
CA PHE A 431 -18.10 1.65 7.23
C PHE A 431 -18.40 2.91 8.04
N GLU A 432 -19.61 3.46 7.98
CA GLU A 432 -20.04 4.60 8.80
C GLU A 432 -20.06 4.27 10.29
N LYS A 433 -20.38 3.02 10.64
CA LYS A 433 -20.26 2.54 12.02
C LYS A 433 -18.79 2.46 12.45
N ALA A 434 -17.89 2.08 11.55
CA ALA A 434 -16.45 2.03 11.81
C ALA A 434 -15.83 3.43 11.96
N SER A 435 -16.27 4.39 11.14
CA SER A 435 -15.94 5.81 11.27
C SER A 435 -17.11 6.68 10.82
N PRO A 436 -17.77 7.41 11.74
CA PRO A 436 -18.85 8.30 11.38
C PRO A 436 -18.42 9.47 10.49
N VAL A 437 -17.13 9.86 10.51
CA VAL A 437 -16.60 10.99 9.73
C VAL A 437 -16.05 10.54 8.37
N PHE A 438 -15.32 9.43 8.33
CA PHE A 438 -14.59 9.02 7.11
C PHE A 438 -15.18 7.78 6.43
N GLY A 439 -16.19 7.14 7.04
CA GLY A 439 -16.69 5.84 6.61
C GLY A 439 -17.19 5.81 5.18
N GLU A 440 -18.05 6.76 4.81
CA GLU A 440 -18.61 6.84 3.46
C GLU A 440 -17.52 7.01 2.39
N GLY A 441 -16.66 8.03 2.54
CA GLY A 441 -15.57 8.31 1.61
C GLY A 441 -14.61 7.13 1.44
N LEU A 442 -14.24 6.48 2.54
CA LEU A 442 -13.33 5.32 2.51
C LEU A 442 -14.00 4.05 1.93
N ALA A 443 -15.31 3.88 2.09
CA ALA A 443 -16.06 2.80 1.44
C ALA A 443 -16.05 2.97 -0.09
N TRP A 444 -16.34 4.18 -0.58
CA TRP A 444 -16.30 4.47 -2.01
C TRP A 444 -14.88 4.42 -2.60
N ALA A 445 -13.87 4.90 -1.86
CA ALA A 445 -12.46 4.76 -2.24
C ALA A 445 -12.05 3.30 -2.50
N SER A 446 -12.62 2.37 -1.75
CA SER A 446 -12.35 0.93 -1.85
C SER A 446 -12.88 0.26 -3.13
N LEU A 447 -13.64 0.98 -3.97
CA LEU A 447 -14.16 0.47 -5.24
C LEU A 447 -13.13 0.54 -6.39
N ASN A 448 -12.08 1.34 -6.26
CA ASN A 448 -11.13 1.65 -7.34
C ASN A 448 -10.60 0.39 -8.09
N CYS A 449 -10.23 -0.68 -7.39
CA CYS A 449 -9.69 -1.89 -7.99
C CYS A 449 -10.70 -2.69 -8.82
N ALA A 450 -12.02 -2.43 -8.68
CA ALA A 450 -13.05 -3.08 -9.50
C ALA A 450 -12.90 -2.80 -11.00
N TYR A 451 -12.23 -1.69 -11.33
CA TYR A 451 -12.01 -1.24 -12.71
C TYR A 451 -10.58 -1.46 -13.20
N TRP A 452 -9.73 -2.11 -12.39
CA TRP A 452 -8.33 -2.32 -12.72
C TRP A 452 -8.18 -3.21 -13.98
N PRO A 453 -7.28 -2.87 -14.94
CA PRO A 453 -7.22 -3.56 -16.23
C PRO A 453 -6.54 -4.94 -16.17
N VAL A 454 -5.98 -5.31 -15.02
CA VAL A 454 -5.30 -6.58 -14.78
C VAL A 454 -5.95 -7.25 -13.58
N HIS A 455 -6.24 -8.55 -13.69
CA HIS A 455 -6.75 -9.32 -12.57
C HIS A 455 -5.69 -9.51 -11.49
N ALA A 456 -6.12 -9.46 -10.23
CA ALA A 456 -5.29 -9.84 -9.11
C ALA A 456 -4.73 -11.25 -9.28
N THR A 457 -3.47 -11.42 -8.92
CA THR A 457 -2.77 -12.71 -8.91
C THR A 457 -2.58 -13.23 -7.48
N GLY A 458 -2.61 -12.34 -6.49
CA GLY A 458 -2.58 -12.68 -5.08
C GLY A 458 -3.97 -12.95 -4.47
N LYS A 459 -3.95 -13.38 -3.22
CA LYS A 459 -5.12 -13.67 -2.39
C LYS A 459 -4.73 -13.59 -0.91
N PRO A 460 -5.69 -13.43 0.01
CA PRO A 460 -5.42 -13.46 1.45
C PRO A 460 -4.78 -14.79 1.84
N HIS A 461 -3.73 -14.73 2.65
CA HIS A 461 -2.97 -15.90 3.07
C HIS A 461 -2.24 -15.63 4.39
N ARG A 462 -1.93 -16.69 5.13
CA ARG A 462 -1.08 -16.55 6.32
C ARG A 462 0.39 -16.60 5.95
N ILE A 463 1.23 -15.89 6.71
CA ILE A 463 2.69 -15.96 6.58
C ILE A 463 3.28 -16.50 7.88
N GLU A 464 3.78 -17.73 7.81
CA GLU A 464 4.34 -18.41 8.99
C GLU A 464 5.87 -18.26 9.08
N ALA A 465 6.55 -18.22 7.93
CA ALA A 465 8.02 -18.08 7.85
C ALA A 465 8.77 -19.11 8.72
N GLU A 466 8.35 -20.37 8.66
CA GLU A 466 8.95 -21.45 9.43
C GLU A 466 10.47 -21.55 9.20
N GLY A 467 11.24 -21.58 10.28
CA GLY A 467 12.71 -21.63 10.23
C GLY A 467 13.42 -20.28 10.07
N ALA A 468 12.68 -19.17 10.04
CA ALA A 468 13.26 -17.83 10.10
C ALA A 468 13.84 -17.50 11.49
N ALA A 469 14.88 -16.67 11.52
CA ALA A 469 15.33 -16.02 12.75
C ALA A 469 14.18 -15.22 13.40
N PRO A 470 14.24 -14.86 14.71
CA PRO A 470 13.19 -14.05 15.32
C PRO A 470 12.88 -12.79 14.50
N ILE A 471 11.60 -12.45 14.32
CA ILE A 471 11.16 -11.25 13.58
C ILE A 471 10.48 -10.30 14.55
N VAL A 472 10.93 -9.06 14.62
CA VAL A 472 10.30 -8.04 15.47
C VAL A 472 9.15 -7.39 14.71
N VAL A 473 7.96 -7.47 15.28
CA VAL A 473 6.75 -6.82 14.76
C VAL A 473 6.38 -5.69 15.72
N VAL A 474 6.34 -4.46 15.25
CA VAL A 474 6.03 -3.28 16.04
C VAL A 474 4.62 -2.82 15.74
N GLY A 475 3.82 -2.60 16.79
CA GLY A 475 2.45 -2.13 16.67
C GLY A 475 2.16 -0.95 17.60
N THR A 476 1.65 0.13 17.03
CA THR A 476 1.19 1.31 17.78
C THR A 476 -0.29 1.19 18.15
N THR A 477 -0.64 1.41 19.42
CA THR A 477 -2.00 1.12 19.92
C THR A 477 -3.12 1.93 19.26
N ARG A 478 -2.81 3.14 18.78
CA ARG A 478 -3.74 4.03 18.08
C ARG A 478 -3.18 4.42 16.71
N ASP A 479 -2.61 3.43 16.01
CA ASP A 479 -2.19 3.56 14.62
C ASP A 479 -3.42 3.72 13.70
N PRO A 480 -3.52 4.80 12.90
CA PRO A 480 -4.65 4.99 11.99
C PRO A 480 -4.62 4.08 10.77
N ALA A 481 -3.43 3.79 10.24
CA ALA A 481 -3.26 3.21 8.91
C ALA A 481 -3.10 1.69 8.98
N THR A 482 -2.41 1.20 10.01
CA THR A 482 -2.21 -0.23 10.29
C THR A 482 -2.62 -0.53 11.74
N PRO A 483 -3.92 -0.73 12.01
CA PRO A 483 -4.45 -0.90 13.35
C PRO A 483 -3.70 -1.96 14.17
N TYR A 484 -3.49 -1.68 15.45
CA TYR A 484 -2.76 -2.56 16.37
C TYR A 484 -3.13 -4.07 16.32
N PRO A 485 -4.42 -4.46 16.16
CA PRO A 485 -4.78 -5.87 16.01
C PRO A 485 -4.07 -6.58 14.84
N TRP A 486 -3.71 -5.86 13.77
CA TRP A 486 -2.97 -6.43 12.64
C TRP A 486 -1.54 -6.78 13.03
N ALA A 487 -0.86 -5.93 13.81
CA ALA A 487 0.45 -6.25 14.36
C ALA A 487 0.40 -7.46 15.30
N GLN A 488 -0.65 -7.57 16.11
CA GLN A 488 -0.86 -8.76 16.94
C GLN A 488 -1.08 -10.01 16.08
N SER A 489 -1.88 -9.91 15.02
CA SER A 489 -2.14 -11.02 14.10
C SER A 489 -0.86 -11.46 13.40
N LEU A 490 -0.12 -10.56 12.75
CA LEU A 490 1.12 -10.88 12.06
C LEU A 490 2.16 -11.51 13.00
N ALA A 491 2.32 -10.95 14.20
CA ALA A 491 3.24 -11.51 15.20
C ALA A 491 2.86 -12.94 15.63
N HIS A 492 1.56 -13.28 15.67
CA HIS A 492 1.09 -14.64 15.95
C HIS A 492 1.18 -15.57 14.75
N GLN A 493 1.07 -15.05 13.52
CA GLN A 493 1.22 -15.87 12.32
C GLN A 493 2.65 -16.38 12.17
N LEU A 494 3.63 -15.51 12.40
CA LEU A 494 5.05 -15.82 12.27
C LEU A 494 5.51 -16.81 13.37
N SER A 495 6.11 -17.94 12.98
CA SER A 495 6.58 -18.97 13.92
C SER A 495 7.62 -18.45 14.92
N SER A 496 8.32 -17.37 14.57
CA SER A 496 9.34 -16.72 15.41
C SER A 496 9.04 -15.22 15.65
N GLY A 497 7.77 -14.82 15.54
CA GLY A 497 7.32 -13.44 15.74
C GLY A 497 7.51 -12.93 17.17
N ARG A 498 7.92 -11.66 17.30
CA ARG A 498 8.12 -10.96 18.57
C ARG A 498 7.45 -9.60 18.52
N LEU A 499 6.28 -9.49 19.15
CA LEU A 499 5.52 -8.25 19.23
C LEU A 499 6.19 -7.26 20.19
N LEU A 500 6.43 -6.03 19.70
CA LEU A 500 6.81 -4.85 20.46
C LEU A 500 5.66 -3.84 20.38
N THR A 501 5.04 -3.51 21.51
CA THR A 501 3.93 -2.55 21.53
C THR A 501 4.42 -1.14 21.83
N TYR A 502 4.04 -0.17 20.99
CA TYR A 502 4.08 1.25 21.33
C TYR A 502 2.69 1.73 21.78
N VAL A 503 2.56 2.17 23.03
CA VAL A 503 1.31 2.69 23.60
C VAL A 503 1.19 4.18 23.32
N GLY A 504 0.94 4.51 22.06
CA GLY A 504 0.88 5.88 21.58
C GLY A 504 -0.10 6.08 20.44
N ASP A 505 -0.02 7.27 19.84
CA ASP A 505 -0.73 7.73 18.66
C ASP A 505 0.22 7.79 17.46
N GLY A 506 -0.36 7.67 16.25
CA GLY A 506 0.36 7.80 14.99
C GLY A 506 0.76 6.46 14.37
N HIS A 507 1.14 6.53 13.10
CA HIS A 507 1.50 5.38 12.28
C HIS A 507 2.99 5.04 12.39
N THR A 508 3.34 3.78 12.69
CA THR A 508 4.72 3.33 13.01
C THR A 508 5.26 3.89 14.34
N ALA A 509 6.48 3.51 14.76
CA ALA A 509 7.03 3.91 16.06
C ALA A 509 8.54 4.18 16.09
N TYR A 510 9.35 3.54 15.24
CA TYR A 510 10.81 3.63 15.30
C TYR A 510 11.33 5.02 14.90
N GLY A 511 12.21 5.61 15.72
CA GLY A 511 12.75 6.95 15.49
C GLY A 511 11.75 8.08 15.76
N ARG A 512 10.64 7.80 16.46
CA ARG A 512 9.59 8.78 16.79
C ARG A 512 9.66 9.32 18.22
N GLY A 513 10.77 9.11 18.92
CA GLY A 513 11.07 9.75 20.21
C GLY A 513 10.83 8.90 21.46
N SER A 514 10.32 7.67 21.35
CA SER A 514 10.24 6.74 22.48
C SER A 514 11.57 5.99 22.63
N SER A 515 12.38 6.37 23.62
CA SER A 515 13.66 5.71 23.90
C SER A 515 13.51 4.21 24.19
N CYS A 516 12.35 3.79 24.70
CA CYS A 516 12.03 2.39 24.95
C CYS A 516 11.85 1.59 23.65
N ILE A 517 11.16 2.18 22.65
CA ILE A 517 11.01 1.57 21.32
C ILE A 517 12.36 1.53 20.63
N ASP A 518 13.04 2.67 20.55
CA ASP A 518 14.29 2.81 19.82
C ASP A 518 15.36 1.86 20.40
N SER A 519 15.55 1.85 21.72
CA SER A 519 16.54 0.96 22.35
C SER A 519 16.23 -0.52 22.15
N ALA A 520 14.95 -0.92 22.12
CA ALA A 520 14.58 -2.32 21.89
C ALA A 520 14.86 -2.76 20.44
N ILE A 521 14.52 -1.88 19.48
CA ILE A 521 14.80 -2.10 18.06
C ILE A 521 16.31 -2.09 17.81
N ASP A 522 17.04 -1.14 18.38
CA ASP A 522 18.49 -1.02 18.23
C ASP A 522 19.23 -2.21 18.82
N THR A 523 18.80 -2.68 20.00
CA THR A 523 19.37 -3.88 20.63
C THR A 523 19.21 -5.10 19.72
N TYR A 524 18.02 -5.27 19.12
CA TYR A 524 17.78 -6.34 18.17
C TYR A 524 18.59 -6.15 16.88
N LEU A 525 18.60 -4.94 16.32
CA LEU A 525 19.35 -4.61 15.12
C LEU A 525 20.87 -4.68 15.33
N LEU A 526 21.42 -4.50 16.52
CA LEU A 526 22.88 -4.55 16.76
C LEU A 526 23.35 -5.91 17.25
N HIS A 527 22.55 -6.56 18.10
CA HIS A 527 22.94 -7.76 18.82
C HIS A 527 22.11 -9.00 18.47
N GLY A 528 21.05 -8.85 17.67
CA GLY A 528 20.15 -9.96 17.32
C GLY A 528 19.27 -10.42 18.49
N THR A 529 19.18 -9.63 19.56
CA THR A 529 18.39 -9.96 20.75
C THR A 529 17.00 -9.32 20.63
N PRO A 530 15.93 -10.09 20.37
CA PRO A 530 14.58 -9.53 20.24
C PRO A 530 14.04 -9.06 21.60
N PRO A 531 13.03 -8.19 21.63
CA PRO A 531 12.36 -7.80 22.87
C PRO A 531 11.73 -9.02 23.57
N PRO A 532 11.63 -9.00 24.91
CA PRO A 532 10.96 -10.07 25.64
C PRO A 532 9.47 -10.15 25.23
N PRO A 533 8.85 -11.34 25.33
CA PRO A 533 7.42 -11.50 25.05
C PRO A 533 6.57 -10.48 25.80
N GLY A 534 5.67 -9.80 25.09
CA GLY A 534 4.77 -8.82 25.68
C GLY A 534 5.42 -7.49 26.08
N LYS A 535 6.62 -7.17 25.55
CA LYS A 535 7.24 -5.86 25.77
C LYS A 535 6.31 -4.73 25.29
N ARG A 536 6.06 -3.77 26.18
CA ARG A 536 5.30 -2.55 25.91
C ARG A 536 6.13 -1.33 26.26
N CYS A 537 6.02 -0.29 25.45
CA CYS A 537 6.67 1.00 25.60
C CYS A 537 5.62 2.12 25.49
N THR A 538 5.95 3.31 25.99
CA THR A 538 5.12 4.52 25.93
C THR A 538 5.86 5.64 25.24
#